data_AF-A0A5N6U869-F1
#
_entry.id   AF-A0A5N6U869-F1
#
_cell.length_a   1.000
_cell.length_b   1.000
_cell.length_c   1.000
_cell.angle_alpha   90.00
_cell.angle_beta   90.00
_cell.angle_gamma   90.00
#
_symmetry.space_group_name_H-M   'P 1'
#
loop_
_entity.id
_entity.type
_entity.pdbx_description
1 polymer ?
#
loop_
_entity_poly.entity_id
_entity_poly.type
_entity_poly.pdbx_seq_one_letter_code
_entity_poly.pdbx_strand_id
1 'polypeptide(L)'
;MKSLWSIFALILLFSGNSRGAKLEGSQYNHPDRGPPAELFTAAASLPVSAIQAAAATASAVPKDATYRINMYSSTKSNIHTDWTSFKEGAALSWVADMDVDCDGINDKCDGNPDGQPQTNWGALSAYAVPYIVIPDRYLAANKVLLPGNNIAAVICNGQMYYGILGDSNGDSPQITGEASWLMAKTCFPNERLKGDNAHSADDVTYIVFTGKDAVLPDSALNENYITNFDTLRSMGNKLSEALASNLGTRPTQTTTSTGTKTPDSAASSTLVSHTEVTAILPMIWAILMILL
;
A
#
# COMPACT_ATOMS: atom_id res chain seq x y z
N MET A 1 14.08 8.15 56.96
CA MET A 1 12.72 7.98 56.42
C MET A 1 12.85 7.64 54.95
N LYS A 2 12.45 6.41 54.57
CA LYS A 2 12.55 5.85 53.22
C LYS A 2 11.31 6.26 52.42
N SER A 3 11.45 6.69 51.17
CA SER A 3 10.44 6.50 50.14
C SER A 3 11.06 6.72 48.77
N LEU A 4 11.52 5.62 48.16
CA LEU A 4 11.75 5.50 46.73
C LEU A 4 10.38 5.52 46.04
N TRP A 5 10.22 6.35 45.02
CA TRP A 5 9.13 6.22 44.06
C TRP A 5 9.71 5.54 42.81
N SER A 6 9.59 4.20 42.78
CA SER A 6 9.78 3.41 41.57
C SER A 6 8.53 3.54 40.71
N ILE A 7 8.65 4.16 39.54
CA ILE A 7 7.62 4.14 38.51
C ILE A 7 7.69 2.75 37.85
N PHE A 8 6.72 1.89 38.17
CA PHE A 8 6.53 0.60 37.51
C PHE A 8 5.97 0.86 36.10
N ALA A 9 6.78 0.65 35.07
CA ALA A 9 6.30 0.54 33.70
C ALA A 9 5.61 -0.82 33.55
N LEU A 10 4.28 -0.81 33.52
CA LEU A 10 3.47 -1.99 33.23
C LEU A 10 3.50 -2.25 31.72
N ILE A 11 4.45 -3.07 31.27
CA ILE A 11 4.45 -3.59 29.90
C ILE A 11 3.37 -4.67 29.83
N LEU A 12 2.19 -4.32 29.33
CA LEU A 12 1.18 -5.31 28.91
C LEU A 12 1.68 -6.00 27.65
N LEU A 13 2.26 -7.18 27.82
CA LEU A 13 2.43 -8.14 26.73
C LEU A 13 1.04 -8.67 26.37
N PHE A 14 0.46 -8.17 25.28
CA PHE A 14 -0.68 -8.80 24.63
C PHE A 14 -0.21 -10.11 23.98
N SER A 15 -0.23 -11.19 24.74
CA SER A 15 -0.26 -12.55 24.21
C SER A 15 -1.64 -12.77 23.60
N GLY A 16 -1.85 -12.28 22.38
CA GLY A 16 -3.11 -12.35 21.66
C GLY A 16 -3.44 -13.77 21.23
N ASN A 17 -4.22 -14.47 22.04
CA ASN A 17 -5.00 -15.62 21.62
C ASN A 17 -6.25 -15.09 20.87
N SER A 18 -6.13 -14.69 19.60
CA SER A 18 -7.26 -14.15 18.84
C SER A 18 -8.06 -15.25 18.15
N ARG A 19 -9.01 -15.84 18.89
CA ARG A 19 -10.21 -16.41 18.27
C ARG A 19 -11.04 -15.26 17.70
N GLY A 20 -10.99 -15.08 16.38
CA GLY A 20 -11.93 -14.36 15.50
C GLY A 20 -13.04 -13.50 16.12
N ALA A 21 -12.68 -12.43 16.82
CA ALA A 21 -13.63 -11.36 17.11
C ALA A 21 -13.83 -10.58 15.81
N LYS A 22 -15.05 -10.60 15.26
CA LYS A 22 -15.41 -9.71 14.14
C LYS A 22 -15.15 -8.27 14.57
N LEU A 23 -14.41 -7.53 13.75
CA LEU A 23 -14.18 -6.11 14.00
C LEU A 23 -15.50 -5.37 13.77
N GLU A 24 -15.94 -4.59 14.76
CA GLU A 24 -17.11 -3.73 14.60
C GLU A 24 -16.67 -2.49 13.81
N GLY A 25 -16.95 -2.43 12.50
CA GLY A 25 -16.44 -1.37 11.62
C GLY A 25 -16.88 0.04 12.01
N SER A 26 -18.09 0.17 12.57
CA SER A 26 -18.66 1.41 13.10
C SER A 26 -17.78 2.11 14.14
N GLN A 27 -17.04 1.35 14.96
CA GLN A 27 -16.16 1.93 15.98
C GLN A 27 -14.99 2.74 15.38
N TYR A 28 -14.68 2.47 14.11
CA TYR A 28 -13.63 3.13 13.35
C TYR A 28 -14.17 4.21 12.39
N ASN A 29 -15.49 4.41 12.32
CA ASN A 29 -16.07 5.44 11.47
C ASN A 29 -15.99 6.82 12.16
N HIS A 30 -14.83 7.48 12.08
CA HIS A 30 -14.61 8.79 12.70
C HIS A 30 -13.75 9.70 11.81
N PRO A 31 -14.04 11.01 11.72
CA PRO A 31 -13.30 11.97 10.88
C PRO A 31 -11.85 12.22 11.32
N ASP A 32 -11.39 11.61 12.41
CA ASP A 32 -10.05 11.82 12.96
C ASP A 32 -9.24 10.53 13.06
N ARG A 33 -9.90 9.37 12.95
CA ARG A 33 -9.26 8.06 13.11
C ARG A 33 -10.07 6.99 12.40
N GLY A 34 -9.37 6.09 11.74
CA GLY A 34 -9.91 4.85 11.22
C GLY A 34 -9.28 3.62 11.89
N PRO A 35 -9.45 2.43 11.29
CA PRO A 35 -8.72 1.24 11.67
C PRO A 35 -7.20 1.49 11.54
N PRO A 36 -6.39 0.92 12.45
CA PRO A 36 -4.94 1.03 12.36
C PRO A 36 -4.40 0.40 11.07
N ALA A 37 -3.39 1.03 10.46
CA ALA A 37 -2.79 0.60 9.20
C ALA A 37 -2.26 -0.85 9.26
N GLU A 38 -1.85 -1.31 10.44
CA GLU A 38 -1.37 -2.67 10.69
C GLU A 38 -2.39 -3.76 10.32
N LEU A 39 -3.68 -3.43 10.31
CA LEU A 39 -4.74 -4.37 9.93
C LEU A 39 -4.77 -4.67 8.43
N PHE A 40 -4.26 -3.76 7.59
CA PHE A 40 -4.31 -3.89 6.14
C PHE A 40 -2.96 -3.63 5.45
N THR A 41 -1.88 -3.40 6.20
CA THR A 41 -0.52 -3.35 5.65
C THR A 41 -0.11 -4.72 5.12
N ALA A 42 0.58 -4.72 3.98
CA ALA A 42 1.13 -5.91 3.37
C ALA A 42 2.20 -6.57 4.27
N ALA A 43 2.48 -7.86 4.03
CA ALA A 43 3.55 -8.57 4.72
C ALA A 43 4.92 -7.97 4.37
N ALA A 44 5.78 -7.79 5.38
CA ALA A 44 7.13 -7.22 5.21
C ALA A 44 8.07 -8.07 4.33
N SER A 45 7.72 -9.33 4.06
CA SER A 45 8.45 -10.22 3.15
C SER A 45 8.21 -9.92 1.67
N LEU A 46 7.16 -9.18 1.32
CA LEU A 46 6.83 -8.86 -0.07
C LEU A 46 7.87 -7.92 -0.69
N PRO A 47 8.29 -8.15 -1.94
CA PRO A 47 9.24 -7.29 -2.63
C PRO A 47 8.54 -6.03 -3.18
N VAL A 48 8.00 -5.19 -2.28
CA VAL A 48 7.15 -4.03 -2.62
C VAL A 48 7.83 -3.10 -3.63
N SER A 49 9.11 -2.77 -3.42
CA SER A 49 9.86 -1.90 -4.34
C SER A 49 10.01 -2.49 -5.74
N ALA A 50 10.11 -3.82 -5.85
CA ALA A 50 10.23 -4.49 -7.14
C ALA A 50 8.88 -4.56 -7.87
N ILE A 51 7.78 -4.76 -7.14
CA ILE A 51 6.42 -4.67 -7.69
C ILE A 51 6.14 -3.24 -8.17
N GLN A 52 6.49 -2.23 -7.37
CA GLN A 52 6.34 -0.82 -7.74
C GLN A 52 7.16 -0.48 -9.00
N ALA A 53 8.42 -0.93 -9.06
CA ALA A 53 9.27 -0.73 -10.24
C ALA A 53 8.68 -1.42 -11.49
N ALA A 54 8.11 -2.62 -11.34
CA ALA A 54 7.45 -3.30 -12.45
C ALA A 54 6.22 -2.53 -12.95
N ALA A 55 5.38 -2.00 -12.04
CA ALA A 55 4.23 -1.17 -12.39
C ALA A 55 4.64 0.08 -13.18
N ALA A 56 5.73 0.75 -12.77
CA ALA A 56 6.26 1.93 -13.46
C ALA A 56 6.76 1.64 -14.89
N THR A 57 7.00 0.37 -15.24
CA THR A 57 7.41 -0.06 -16.59
C THR A 57 6.29 -0.69 -17.40
N ALA A 58 5.07 -0.78 -16.85
CA ALA A 58 3.92 -1.33 -17.54
C ALA A 58 3.58 -0.48 -18.78
N SER A 59 3.10 -1.12 -19.85
CA SER A 59 3.01 -0.46 -21.16
C SER A 59 1.76 -0.82 -21.96
N ALA A 60 1.07 -1.90 -21.63
CA ALA A 60 -0.14 -2.33 -22.33
C ALA A 60 -1.33 -1.50 -21.85
N VAL A 61 -1.75 -0.51 -22.65
CA VAL A 61 -2.90 0.35 -22.38
C VAL A 61 -4.08 -0.09 -23.25
N PRO A 62 -5.17 -0.64 -22.68
CA PRO A 62 -6.34 -1.04 -23.44
C PRO A 62 -7.22 0.19 -23.77
N LYS A 63 -8.35 -0.06 -24.44
CA LYS A 63 -9.34 0.98 -24.70
C LYS A 63 -9.91 1.55 -23.39
N ASP A 64 -10.24 2.84 -23.41
CA ASP A 64 -10.87 3.58 -22.31
C ASP A 64 -10.04 3.55 -21.01
N ALA A 65 -8.71 3.55 -21.11
CA ALA A 65 -7.80 3.36 -19.97
C ALA A 65 -6.88 4.57 -19.65
N THR A 66 -7.07 5.71 -20.32
CA THR A 66 -6.23 6.91 -20.12
C THR A 66 -7.05 8.05 -19.53
N TYR A 67 -6.67 8.49 -18.33
CA TYR A 67 -7.39 9.48 -17.54
C TYR A 67 -6.44 10.56 -17.02
N ARG A 68 -7.00 11.67 -16.55
CA ARG A 68 -6.18 12.62 -15.77
C ARG A 68 -5.98 12.06 -14.37
N ILE A 69 -4.89 12.45 -13.73
CA ILE A 69 -4.66 12.12 -12.32
C ILE A 69 -5.61 12.95 -11.43
N ASN A 70 -5.80 14.23 -11.74
CA ASN A 70 -6.81 15.06 -11.09
C ASN A 70 -7.47 16.06 -12.05
N MET A 71 -8.44 16.82 -11.55
CA MET A 71 -9.20 17.81 -12.34
C MET A 71 -8.38 19.05 -12.75
N TYR A 72 -7.28 19.34 -12.05
CA TYR A 72 -6.47 20.56 -12.23
C TYR A 72 -5.20 20.35 -13.08
N SER A 73 -4.79 19.11 -13.29
CA SER A 73 -3.57 18.73 -14.01
C SER A 73 -3.86 18.21 -15.42
N SER A 74 -2.93 18.42 -16.34
CA SER A 74 -2.92 17.74 -17.65
C SER A 74 -2.23 16.38 -17.62
N THR A 75 -1.54 16.04 -16.52
CA THR A 75 -0.85 14.75 -16.36
C THR A 75 -1.84 13.60 -16.50
N LYS A 76 -1.40 12.58 -17.22
CA LYS A 76 -2.21 11.41 -17.55
C LYS A 76 -1.69 10.18 -16.82
N SER A 77 -2.64 9.38 -16.34
CA SER A 77 -2.41 8.04 -15.81
C SER A 77 -3.09 7.04 -16.73
N ASN A 78 -2.41 5.91 -16.96
CA ASN A 78 -2.90 4.83 -17.80
C ASN A 78 -3.13 3.59 -16.94
N ILE A 79 -4.31 2.98 -17.08
CA ILE A 79 -4.59 1.66 -16.49
C ILE A 79 -3.99 0.59 -17.40
N HIS A 80 -3.04 -0.16 -16.87
CA HIS A 80 -2.26 -1.14 -17.61
C HIS A 80 -2.78 -2.57 -17.42
N THR A 81 -2.72 -3.37 -18.48
CA THR A 81 -3.21 -4.76 -18.51
C THR A 81 -2.11 -5.81 -18.58
N ASP A 82 -0.84 -5.41 -18.44
CA ASP A 82 0.35 -6.26 -18.61
C ASP A 82 0.29 -7.57 -17.78
N TRP A 83 -0.43 -7.57 -16.65
CA TRP A 83 -0.48 -8.70 -15.72
C TRP A 83 -1.81 -9.47 -15.75
N THR A 84 -2.77 -9.10 -16.60
CA THR A 84 -4.12 -9.71 -16.57
C THR A 84 -4.17 -11.14 -17.08
N SER A 85 -3.13 -11.60 -17.81
CA SER A 85 -3.03 -12.96 -18.32
C SER A 85 -2.42 -13.95 -17.31
N PHE A 86 -1.97 -13.50 -16.14
CA PHE A 86 -1.43 -14.41 -15.13
C PHE A 86 -2.50 -15.36 -14.61
N LYS A 87 -2.11 -16.59 -14.28
CA LYS A 87 -3.06 -17.58 -13.74
C LYS A 87 -3.47 -17.25 -12.30
N GLU A 88 -2.52 -16.76 -11.51
CA GLU A 88 -2.70 -16.30 -10.14
C GLU A 88 -1.98 -14.96 -9.98
N GLY A 89 -2.52 -14.05 -9.18
CA GLY A 89 -1.97 -12.69 -9.08
C GLY A 89 -2.21 -11.83 -10.33
N ALA A 90 -3.18 -12.20 -11.18
CA ALA A 90 -3.60 -11.37 -12.29
C ALA A 90 -4.11 -10.02 -11.80
N ALA A 91 -3.63 -8.95 -12.40
CA ALA A 91 -3.94 -7.61 -11.94
C ALA A 91 -3.88 -6.55 -13.04
N LEU A 92 -4.54 -5.44 -12.76
CA LEU A 92 -4.32 -4.15 -13.41
C LEU A 92 -3.35 -3.33 -12.57
N SER A 93 -2.61 -2.41 -13.19
CA SER A 93 -1.79 -1.44 -12.46
C SER A 93 -1.78 -0.07 -13.11
N TRP A 94 -1.60 0.98 -12.30
CA TRP A 94 -1.37 2.34 -12.78
C TRP A 94 -0.64 3.17 -11.72
N VAL A 95 -0.11 4.31 -12.14
CA VAL A 95 0.50 5.30 -11.26
C VAL A 95 -0.28 6.60 -11.38
N ALA A 96 -0.66 7.17 -10.24
CA ALA A 96 -1.41 8.41 -10.16
C ALA A 96 -1.01 9.18 -8.89
N ASP A 97 -1.66 10.31 -8.69
CA ASP A 97 -1.71 11.03 -7.43
C ASP A 97 -2.70 10.38 -6.46
N MET A 98 -3.05 11.06 -5.36
CA MET A 98 -4.02 10.55 -4.41
C MET A 98 -5.03 11.60 -3.97
N ASP A 99 -6.21 11.53 -4.59
CA ASP A 99 -7.41 12.28 -4.26
C ASP A 99 -8.25 11.52 -3.21
N VAL A 100 -9.01 12.27 -2.41
CA VAL A 100 -9.88 11.70 -1.37
C VAL A 100 -11.29 11.52 -1.90
N ASP A 101 -11.72 10.27 -1.98
CA ASP A 101 -13.11 9.90 -2.16
C ASP A 101 -13.77 9.71 -0.79
N CYS A 102 -14.97 10.28 -0.65
CA CYS A 102 -15.76 10.23 0.58
C CYS A 102 -17.13 9.58 0.38
N ASP A 103 -17.40 8.99 -0.78
CA ASP A 103 -18.70 8.42 -1.10
C ASP A 103 -19.11 7.30 -0.12
N GLY A 104 -20.42 7.08 -0.02
CA GLY A 104 -21.05 6.20 0.95
C GLY A 104 -21.49 6.91 2.23
N ILE A 105 -21.37 6.28 3.40
CA ILE A 105 -21.92 6.86 4.65
C ILE A 105 -21.14 8.07 5.18
N ASN A 106 -20.05 8.44 4.52
CA ASN A 106 -19.23 9.60 4.84
C ASN A 106 -19.26 10.65 3.71
N ASP A 107 -20.30 10.63 2.86
CA ASP A 107 -20.49 11.53 1.70
C ASP A 107 -20.26 13.01 2.00
N LYS A 108 -20.46 13.43 3.25
CA LYS A 108 -20.26 14.80 3.74
C LYS A 108 -19.00 14.98 4.58
N CYS A 109 -17.94 14.23 4.30
CA CYS A 109 -16.65 14.44 4.94
C CYS A 109 -16.16 15.89 4.73
N ASP A 110 -15.28 16.36 5.61
CA ASP A 110 -14.80 17.74 5.53
C ASP A 110 -14.18 18.03 4.15
N GLY A 111 -14.61 19.14 3.54
CA GLY A 111 -14.19 19.56 2.21
C GLY A 111 -14.84 18.82 1.04
N ASN A 112 -15.77 17.88 1.23
CA ASN A 112 -16.41 17.18 0.09
C ASN A 112 -17.66 17.89 -0.43
N PRO A 113 -17.64 18.51 -1.63
CA PRO A 113 -18.78 19.27 -2.15
C PRO A 113 -19.80 18.43 -2.91
N ASP A 114 -19.42 17.24 -3.39
CA ASP A 114 -20.12 16.46 -4.41
C ASP A 114 -20.32 14.98 -4.04
N GLY A 115 -20.05 14.62 -2.79
CA GLY A 115 -20.20 13.25 -2.32
C GLY A 115 -21.58 12.65 -2.55
N GLN A 116 -21.59 11.35 -2.85
CA GLN A 116 -22.78 10.54 -3.01
C GLN A 116 -23.00 9.62 -1.81
N PRO A 117 -24.26 9.36 -1.41
CA PRO A 117 -24.54 8.53 -0.24
C PRO A 117 -24.31 7.03 -0.46
N GLN A 118 -23.88 6.62 -1.66
CA GLN A 118 -23.60 5.24 -2.04
C GLN A 118 -22.26 5.15 -2.76
N THR A 119 -21.62 3.99 -2.65
CA THR A 119 -20.58 3.54 -3.57
C THR A 119 -21.15 2.46 -4.50
N ASN A 120 -20.39 1.97 -5.48
CA ASN A 120 -20.89 0.99 -6.46
C ASN A 120 -21.50 -0.29 -5.85
N TRP A 121 -20.98 -0.79 -4.73
CA TRP A 121 -21.38 -2.09 -4.15
C TRP A 121 -21.86 -2.00 -2.70
N GLY A 122 -22.26 -0.80 -2.25
CA GLY A 122 -22.79 -0.57 -0.91
C GLY A 122 -22.82 0.91 -0.56
N ALA A 123 -22.75 1.21 0.73
CA ALA A 123 -22.54 2.55 1.26
C ALA A 123 -21.32 2.49 2.19
N LEU A 124 -20.14 2.30 1.59
CA LEU A 124 -18.90 2.12 2.34
C LEU A 124 -18.62 3.33 3.24
N SER A 125 -17.92 3.09 4.35
CA SER A 125 -17.40 4.16 5.18
C SER A 125 -16.02 4.57 4.66
N ALA A 126 -15.89 5.78 4.10
CA ALA A 126 -14.59 6.34 3.73
C ALA A 126 -13.59 6.39 4.91
N TYR A 127 -14.08 6.53 6.15
CA TYR A 127 -13.26 6.54 7.35
C TYR A 127 -12.82 5.15 7.83
N ALA A 128 -13.55 4.10 7.48
CA ALA A 128 -13.33 2.75 8.03
C ALA A 128 -12.99 1.66 7.01
N VAL A 129 -13.16 1.93 5.72
CA VAL A 129 -12.87 0.97 4.65
C VAL A 129 -11.73 1.50 3.78
N PRO A 130 -10.60 0.78 3.68
CA PRO A 130 -9.59 1.11 2.68
C PRO A 130 -10.15 0.68 1.33
N TYR A 131 -10.51 1.64 0.49
CA TYR A 131 -10.93 1.36 -0.89
C TYR A 131 -10.27 2.32 -1.86
N ILE A 132 -10.24 1.90 -3.12
CA ILE A 132 -9.83 2.73 -4.24
C ILE A 132 -11.02 2.93 -5.18
N VAL A 133 -10.88 3.93 -6.04
CA VAL A 133 -11.85 4.30 -7.06
C VAL A 133 -11.20 4.19 -8.43
N ILE A 134 -11.96 3.73 -9.42
CA ILE A 134 -11.53 3.72 -10.82
C ILE A 134 -12.50 4.50 -11.70
N PRO A 135 -12.10 4.96 -12.88
CA PRO A 135 -13.02 5.61 -13.80
C PRO A 135 -14.22 4.71 -14.17
N ASP A 136 -15.44 5.24 -14.07
CA ASP A 136 -16.67 4.50 -14.36
C ASP A 136 -16.71 3.97 -15.81
N ARG A 137 -16.19 4.72 -16.79
CA ARG A 137 -16.12 4.22 -18.18
C ARG A 137 -15.24 2.98 -18.30
N TYR A 138 -14.13 2.92 -17.57
CA TYR A 138 -13.27 1.73 -17.56
C TYR A 138 -13.96 0.56 -16.87
N LEU A 139 -14.60 0.79 -15.70
CA LEU A 139 -15.37 -0.25 -15.00
C LEU A 139 -16.48 -0.80 -15.89
N ALA A 140 -17.24 0.08 -16.55
CA ALA A 140 -18.35 -0.29 -17.42
C ALA A 140 -17.92 -1.20 -18.58
N ALA A 141 -16.73 -0.98 -19.15
CA ALA A 141 -16.16 -1.80 -20.20
C ALA A 141 -15.57 -3.15 -19.69
N ASN A 142 -15.27 -3.26 -18.39
CA ASN A 142 -14.50 -4.36 -17.82
C ASN A 142 -15.23 -5.11 -16.67
N LYS A 143 -16.57 -5.06 -16.61
CA LYS A 143 -17.37 -5.67 -15.51
C LYS A 143 -17.11 -7.16 -15.24
N VAL A 144 -16.75 -7.94 -16.27
CA VAL A 144 -16.41 -9.36 -16.08
C VAL A 144 -15.06 -9.52 -15.38
N LEU A 145 -14.12 -8.63 -15.69
CA LEU A 145 -12.78 -8.60 -15.09
C LEU A 145 -12.83 -8.04 -13.66
N LEU A 146 -13.71 -7.07 -13.42
CA LEU A 146 -13.90 -6.34 -12.18
C LEU A 146 -15.37 -6.45 -11.71
N PRO A 147 -15.79 -7.60 -11.17
CA PRO A 147 -17.16 -7.80 -10.71
C PRO A 147 -17.52 -6.98 -9.46
N GLY A 148 -16.52 -6.43 -8.75
CA GLY A 148 -16.72 -5.57 -7.58
C GLY A 148 -16.06 -6.11 -6.31
N ASN A 149 -15.75 -5.24 -5.37
CA ASN A 149 -15.06 -5.57 -4.11
C ASN A 149 -13.77 -6.40 -4.33
N ASN A 150 -13.15 -6.26 -5.51
CA ASN A 150 -11.89 -6.88 -5.85
C ASN A 150 -10.80 -6.40 -4.89
N ILE A 151 -9.92 -7.27 -4.43
CA ILE A 151 -8.77 -6.87 -3.62
C ILE A 151 -7.94 -5.88 -4.43
N ALA A 152 -7.65 -4.75 -3.80
CA ALA A 152 -6.74 -3.73 -4.30
C ALA A 152 -5.50 -3.66 -3.40
N ALA A 153 -4.39 -3.21 -3.97
CA ALA A 153 -3.20 -2.81 -3.25
C ALA A 153 -2.79 -1.41 -3.69
N VAL A 154 -2.38 -0.59 -2.74
CA VAL A 154 -1.86 0.75 -2.95
C VAL A 154 -0.45 0.80 -2.40
N ILE A 155 0.51 1.26 -3.21
CA ILE A 155 1.90 1.48 -2.80
C ILE A 155 2.15 2.97 -2.75
N CYS A 156 2.53 3.45 -1.57
CA CYS A 156 2.84 4.84 -1.27
C CYS A 156 3.92 4.88 -0.19
N ASN A 157 4.87 5.81 -0.27
CA ASN A 157 5.97 5.93 0.70
C ASN A 157 6.76 4.62 0.95
N GLY A 158 6.89 3.80 -0.09
CA GLY A 158 7.61 2.51 -0.03
C GLY A 158 6.89 1.41 0.77
N GLN A 159 5.65 1.65 1.21
CA GLN A 159 4.81 0.68 1.91
C GLN A 159 3.63 0.28 1.00
N MET A 160 3.10 -0.92 1.22
CA MET A 160 1.95 -1.44 0.49
C MET A 160 0.80 -1.69 1.47
N TYR A 161 -0.40 -1.24 1.09
CA TYR A 161 -1.62 -1.36 1.87
C TYR A 161 -2.72 -2.01 1.02
N TYR A 162 -3.49 -2.91 1.64
CA TYR A 162 -4.61 -3.57 0.99
C TYR A 162 -5.91 -2.82 1.21
N GLY A 163 -6.75 -2.88 0.20
CA GLY A 163 -8.13 -2.41 0.23
C GLY A 163 -8.98 -3.20 -0.74
N ILE A 164 -10.08 -2.59 -1.15
CA ILE A 164 -10.93 -3.12 -2.22
C ILE A 164 -11.13 -2.07 -3.32
N LEU A 165 -11.42 -2.53 -4.54
CA LEU A 165 -12.15 -1.71 -5.50
C LEU A 165 -13.55 -1.48 -4.93
N GLY A 166 -13.79 -0.29 -4.40
CA GLY A 166 -15.01 0.03 -3.65
C GLY A 166 -15.97 0.91 -4.42
N ASP A 167 -15.46 1.71 -5.35
CA ASP A 167 -16.28 2.64 -6.13
C ASP A 167 -15.70 2.97 -7.51
N SER A 168 -16.43 3.82 -8.25
CA SER A 168 -16.04 4.32 -9.54
C SER A 168 -16.38 5.80 -9.73
N ASN A 169 -15.45 6.57 -10.29
CA ASN A 169 -15.65 7.98 -10.56
C ASN A 169 -16.52 8.18 -11.80
N GLY A 170 -17.71 8.73 -11.58
CA GLY A 170 -18.70 9.06 -12.61
C GLY A 170 -18.60 10.49 -13.16
N ASP A 171 -17.63 11.29 -12.71
CA ASP A 171 -17.56 12.71 -13.01
C ASP A 171 -17.16 13.04 -14.46
N SER A 172 -17.20 14.32 -14.78
CA SER A 172 -16.76 14.85 -16.06
C SER A 172 -15.80 16.03 -15.86
N PRO A 173 -14.48 15.83 -16.03
CA PRO A 173 -13.82 14.60 -16.49
C PRO A 173 -13.69 13.51 -15.41
N GLN A 174 -13.76 12.24 -15.81
CA GLN A 174 -13.33 11.13 -14.96
C GLN A 174 -11.81 11.16 -14.75
N ILE A 175 -11.38 10.81 -13.55
CA ILE A 175 -9.98 10.78 -13.12
C ILE A 175 -9.59 9.42 -12.53
N THR A 176 -8.31 9.21 -12.29
CA THR A 176 -7.74 8.07 -11.54
C THR A 176 -6.92 8.62 -10.39
N GLY A 177 -6.80 7.90 -9.28
CA GLY A 177 -6.02 8.37 -8.13
C GLY A 177 -6.88 8.56 -6.89
N GLU A 178 -8.20 8.51 -7.04
CA GLU A 178 -9.12 8.56 -5.92
C GLU A 178 -9.06 7.30 -5.04
N ALA A 179 -9.06 7.52 -3.73
CA ALA A 179 -9.12 6.48 -2.72
C ALA A 179 -9.87 7.00 -1.48
N SER A 180 -10.34 6.07 -0.66
CA SER A 180 -11.04 6.42 0.57
C SER A 180 -10.19 7.30 1.47
N TRP A 181 -10.84 8.16 2.25
CA TRP A 181 -10.18 8.97 3.27
C TRP A 181 -9.21 8.15 4.13
N LEU A 182 -9.57 6.91 4.51
CA LEU A 182 -8.72 6.01 5.29
C LEU A 182 -7.44 5.66 4.54
N MET A 183 -7.53 5.27 3.27
CA MET A 183 -6.36 4.93 2.45
C MET A 183 -5.46 6.17 2.30
N ALA A 184 -6.06 7.32 1.99
CA ALA A 184 -5.35 8.58 1.81
C ALA A 184 -4.57 9.02 3.05
N LYS A 185 -5.22 9.01 4.22
CA LYS A 185 -4.59 9.34 5.50
C LYS A 185 -3.57 8.31 5.97
N THR A 186 -3.68 7.07 5.50
CA THR A 186 -2.68 6.03 5.77
C THR A 186 -1.42 6.29 4.95
N CYS A 187 -1.56 6.61 3.67
CA CYS A 187 -0.43 6.94 2.81
C CYS A 187 0.26 8.23 3.23
N PHE A 188 -0.50 9.29 3.48
CA PHE A 188 0.02 10.64 3.70
C PHE A 188 -0.52 11.27 5.00
N PRO A 189 -0.16 10.73 6.19
CA PRO A 189 -0.73 11.15 7.46
C PRO A 189 -0.46 12.62 7.82
N ASN A 190 0.59 13.22 7.24
CA ASN A 190 1.02 14.57 7.53
C ASN A 190 0.47 15.63 6.56
N GLU A 191 -0.15 15.22 5.46
CA GLU A 191 -0.63 16.15 4.42
C GLU A 191 -2.05 16.65 4.68
N ARG A 192 -2.72 16.12 5.69
CA ARG A 192 -4.09 16.51 6.07
C ARG A 192 -5.07 16.37 4.91
N LEU A 193 -4.98 15.25 4.19
CA LEU A 193 -5.87 14.94 3.08
C LEU A 193 -7.32 14.87 3.55
N LYS A 194 -8.23 15.42 2.75
CA LYS A 194 -9.68 15.49 2.95
C LYS A 194 -10.36 15.79 1.60
N GLY A 195 -11.69 15.94 1.54
CA GLY A 195 -12.42 16.02 0.26
C GLY A 195 -11.95 17.13 -0.70
N ASP A 196 -11.36 18.22 -0.20
CA ASP A 196 -10.82 19.33 -1.00
C ASP A 196 -9.28 19.41 -1.00
N ASN A 197 -8.57 18.42 -0.46
CA ASN A 197 -7.11 18.43 -0.34
C ASN A 197 -6.53 17.05 -0.64
N ALA A 198 -5.69 17.00 -1.66
CA ALA A 198 -5.12 15.80 -2.23
C ALA A 198 -3.58 15.82 -2.18
N HIS A 199 -2.98 14.63 -2.23
CA HIS A 199 -1.56 14.50 -2.51
C HIS A 199 -1.36 14.60 -4.02
N SER A 200 -0.61 15.59 -4.51
CA SER A 200 -0.57 15.92 -5.95
C SER A 200 0.55 15.25 -6.76
N ALA A 201 1.53 14.58 -6.12
CA ALA A 201 2.60 13.93 -6.88
C ALA A 201 2.10 12.59 -7.44
N ASP A 202 2.53 12.26 -8.65
CA ASP A 202 2.19 11.02 -9.35
C ASP A 202 3.11 9.87 -8.93
N ASP A 203 3.20 9.60 -7.63
CA ASP A 203 4.11 8.61 -7.04
C ASP A 203 3.39 7.43 -6.35
N VAL A 204 2.05 7.40 -6.42
CA VAL A 204 1.25 6.32 -5.87
C VAL A 204 0.98 5.28 -6.93
N THR A 205 1.32 4.02 -6.61
CA THR A 205 0.99 2.88 -7.48
C THR A 205 -0.26 2.18 -6.98
N TYR A 206 -1.23 2.04 -7.87
CA TYR A 206 -2.47 1.32 -7.64
C TYR A 206 -2.44 -0.01 -8.37
N ILE A 207 -2.93 -1.06 -7.70
CA ILE A 207 -3.01 -2.42 -8.24
C ILE A 207 -4.39 -2.96 -7.89
N VAL A 208 -5.11 -3.49 -8.88
CA VAL A 208 -6.39 -4.19 -8.64
C VAL A 208 -6.28 -5.61 -9.15
N PHE A 209 -6.45 -6.57 -8.27
CA PHE A 209 -6.43 -7.98 -8.63
C PHE A 209 -7.74 -8.36 -9.33
N THR A 210 -7.61 -8.99 -10.49
CA THR A 210 -8.72 -9.20 -11.42
C THR A 210 -9.35 -10.58 -11.28
N GLY A 211 -10.62 -10.66 -11.66
CA GLY A 211 -11.38 -11.90 -11.69
C GLY A 211 -12.06 -12.23 -10.36
N LYS A 212 -12.98 -13.21 -10.42
CA LYS A 212 -13.85 -13.58 -9.28
C LYS A 212 -13.10 -14.06 -8.04
N ASP A 213 -11.92 -14.68 -8.22
CA ASP A 213 -11.14 -15.24 -7.11
C ASP A 213 -10.39 -14.14 -6.33
N ALA A 214 -10.38 -12.92 -6.86
CA ALA A 214 -9.87 -11.74 -6.20
C ALA A 214 -10.98 -10.91 -5.52
N VAL A 215 -12.23 -11.35 -5.49
CA VAL A 215 -13.32 -10.63 -4.80
C VAL A 215 -13.28 -10.94 -3.31
N LEU A 216 -13.27 -9.91 -2.46
CA LEU A 216 -13.39 -10.10 -1.02
C LEU A 216 -14.74 -10.77 -0.70
N PRO A 217 -14.77 -11.90 0.03
CA PRO A 217 -16.01 -12.66 0.20
C PRO A 217 -16.96 -11.96 1.17
N ASP A 218 -18.27 -12.11 0.96
CA ASP A 218 -19.34 -11.54 1.81
C ASP A 218 -19.22 -11.90 3.31
N SER A 219 -18.46 -12.94 3.66
CA SER A 219 -18.14 -13.26 5.05
C SER A 219 -17.15 -12.30 5.72
N ALA A 220 -16.50 -11.44 4.94
CA ALA A 220 -15.47 -10.49 5.35
C ALA A 220 -15.85 -9.02 5.16
N LEU A 221 -17.03 -8.72 4.61
CA LEU A 221 -17.57 -7.35 4.49
C LEU A 221 -19.09 -7.32 4.71
N ASN A 222 -19.63 -6.12 4.84
CA ASN A 222 -21.06 -5.84 4.69
C ASN A 222 -21.21 -4.57 3.85
N GLU A 223 -22.42 -4.03 3.76
CA GLU A 223 -22.74 -2.84 2.97
C GLU A 223 -21.87 -1.61 3.30
N ASN A 224 -21.34 -1.51 4.53
CA ASN A 224 -20.62 -0.32 5.00
C ASN A 224 -19.16 -0.56 5.37
N TYR A 225 -18.79 -1.80 5.71
CA TYR A 225 -17.52 -2.09 6.39
C TYR A 225 -16.87 -3.39 5.92
N ILE A 226 -15.53 -3.40 5.92
CA ILE A 226 -14.77 -4.64 6.01
C ILE A 226 -14.85 -5.12 7.46
N THR A 227 -15.41 -6.32 7.66
CA THR A 227 -15.65 -6.92 8.99
C THR A 227 -14.56 -7.92 9.39
N ASN A 228 -13.70 -8.31 8.44
CA ASN A 228 -12.59 -9.23 8.66
C ASN A 228 -11.34 -8.79 7.87
N PHE A 229 -10.52 -7.98 8.53
CA PHE A 229 -9.24 -7.52 7.99
C PHE A 229 -8.20 -8.65 7.83
N ASP A 230 -8.29 -9.73 8.63
CA ASP A 230 -7.41 -10.89 8.44
C ASP A 230 -7.65 -11.57 7.09
N THR A 231 -8.90 -11.66 6.65
CA THR A 231 -9.25 -12.17 5.31
C THR A 231 -8.73 -11.25 4.22
N LEU A 232 -8.99 -9.93 4.33
CA LEU A 232 -8.46 -8.92 3.40
C LEU A 232 -6.94 -9.07 3.24
N ARG A 233 -6.22 -9.07 4.36
CA ARG A 233 -4.76 -9.13 4.40
C ARG A 233 -4.21 -10.46 3.90
N SER A 234 -4.84 -11.58 4.27
CA SER A 234 -4.46 -12.91 3.81
C SER A 234 -4.62 -13.06 2.29
N MET A 235 -5.77 -12.63 1.74
CA MET A 235 -6.01 -12.65 0.30
C MET A 235 -5.05 -11.70 -0.44
N GLY A 236 -4.89 -10.47 0.06
CA GLY A 236 -3.95 -9.49 -0.52
C GLY A 236 -2.52 -10.00 -0.57
N ASN A 237 -2.02 -10.58 0.54
CA ASN A 237 -0.68 -11.16 0.58
C ASN A 237 -0.54 -12.29 -0.45
N LYS A 238 -1.48 -13.24 -0.48
CA LYS A 238 -1.45 -14.36 -1.43
C LYS A 238 -1.40 -13.87 -2.88
N LEU A 239 -2.26 -12.91 -3.23
CA LEU A 239 -2.33 -12.35 -4.58
C LEU A 239 -1.06 -11.58 -4.95
N SER A 240 -0.50 -10.82 -4.00
CA SER A 240 0.74 -10.06 -4.18
C SER A 240 1.97 -10.97 -4.29
N GLU A 241 2.02 -12.07 -3.53
CA GLU A 241 3.07 -13.08 -3.63
C GLU A 241 3.03 -13.78 -5.00
N ALA A 242 1.85 -14.13 -5.48
CA ALA A 242 1.66 -14.70 -6.82
C ALA A 242 2.08 -13.71 -7.91
N LEU A 243 1.67 -12.44 -7.80
CA LEU A 243 2.12 -11.38 -8.70
C LEU A 243 3.65 -11.26 -8.71
N ALA A 244 4.27 -11.12 -7.53
CA ALA A 244 5.72 -11.04 -7.38
C ALA A 244 6.45 -12.22 -8.02
N SER A 245 5.92 -13.43 -7.85
CA SER A 245 6.47 -14.65 -8.46
C SER A 245 6.40 -14.62 -9.98
N ASN A 246 5.30 -14.15 -10.58
CA ASN A 246 5.18 -14.01 -12.03
C ASN A 246 6.13 -12.93 -12.59
N LEU A 247 6.42 -11.89 -11.80
CA LEU A 247 7.39 -10.85 -12.13
C LEU A 247 8.85 -11.30 -11.99
N GLY A 248 9.10 -12.53 -11.51
CA GLY A 248 10.46 -13.02 -11.23
C GLY A 248 11.12 -12.38 -10.01
N THR A 249 10.34 -11.67 -9.19
CA THR A 249 10.80 -11.00 -7.97
C THR A 249 10.59 -11.95 -6.79
N ARG A 250 11.68 -12.35 -6.11
CA ARG A 250 11.57 -13.23 -4.94
C ARG A 250 11.42 -12.42 -3.66
N PRO A 251 10.60 -12.88 -2.70
CA PRO A 251 10.58 -12.35 -1.34
C PRO A 251 12.00 -12.35 -0.75
N THR A 252 12.38 -11.26 -0.09
CA THR A 252 13.63 -11.24 0.69
C THR A 252 13.45 -12.21 1.86
N GLN A 253 14.05 -13.40 1.78
CA GLN A 253 14.15 -14.28 2.93
C GLN A 253 15.08 -13.62 3.95
N THR A 254 14.51 -13.08 5.02
CA THR A 254 15.27 -12.71 6.23
C THR A 254 15.90 -13.99 6.78
N THR A 255 17.16 -14.23 6.42
CA THR A 255 17.95 -15.31 6.97
C THR A 255 18.40 -14.88 8.36
N THR A 256 17.62 -15.25 9.38
CA THR A 256 18.10 -15.21 10.76
C THR A 256 19.16 -16.29 10.91
N SER A 257 20.42 -15.92 10.67
CA SER A 257 21.57 -16.77 10.94
C SER A 257 21.79 -16.88 12.44
N THR A 258 21.16 -17.86 13.08
CA THR A 258 21.55 -18.32 14.42
C THR A 258 22.90 -19.01 14.29
N GLY A 259 23.98 -18.23 14.37
CA GLY A 259 25.34 -18.72 14.46
C GLY A 259 25.57 -19.41 15.80
N THR A 260 25.24 -20.70 15.88
CA THR A 260 25.70 -21.56 16.98
C THR A 260 27.20 -21.80 16.81
N LYS A 261 28.02 -21.04 17.56
CA LYS A 261 29.45 -21.31 17.69
C LYS A 261 29.65 -22.51 18.63
N THR A 262 30.02 -23.64 18.07
CA THR A 262 30.65 -24.74 18.81
C THR A 262 32.16 -24.50 18.86
N PRO A 263 32.84 -24.63 20.02
CA PRO A 263 34.27 -24.41 20.13
C PRO A 263 35.04 -25.70 19.85
N ASP A 264 35.70 -25.79 18.68
CA ASP A 264 36.74 -26.80 18.48
C ASP A 264 38.13 -26.19 18.69
N SER A 265 38.84 -26.86 19.59
CA SER A 265 40.17 -26.57 20.09
C SER A 265 41.22 -26.85 19.00
N ALA A 266 42.04 -25.85 18.68
CA ALA A 266 43.24 -26.03 17.88
C ALA A 266 44.46 -25.58 18.69
N ALA A 267 45.28 -26.55 19.10
CA ALA A 267 46.67 -26.33 19.45
C ALA A 267 47.53 -26.85 18.29
N SER A 268 48.23 -25.96 17.60
CA SER A 268 49.67 -26.12 17.32
C SER A 268 50.18 -24.87 16.61
N SER A 269 51.28 -24.37 17.15
CA SER A 269 52.00 -23.16 16.79
C SER A 269 52.89 -23.34 15.55
N THR A 270 52.96 -22.30 14.71
CA THR A 270 54.22 -21.90 14.07
C THR A 270 54.16 -20.43 13.66
N LEU A 271 55.09 -19.64 14.22
CA LEU A 271 55.43 -18.28 13.78
C LEU A 271 55.98 -18.32 12.34
N VAL A 272 55.79 -17.23 11.57
CA VAL A 272 56.88 -16.43 10.96
C VAL A 272 56.32 -15.12 10.35
N SER A 273 56.97 -14.02 10.76
CA SER A 273 57.25 -12.73 10.09
C SER A 273 56.13 -11.77 9.64
N HIS A 274 56.13 -10.63 10.32
CA HIS A 274 55.65 -9.33 9.86
C HIS A 274 56.33 -8.86 8.56
N THR A 275 55.57 -8.17 7.71
CA THR A 275 56.08 -7.04 6.93
C THR A 275 54.95 -6.03 6.78
N GLU A 276 55.16 -4.83 7.32
CA GLU A 276 54.28 -3.67 7.19
C GLU A 276 54.30 -3.14 5.76
N VAL A 277 53.15 -2.74 5.23
CA VAL A 277 53.05 -1.85 4.08
C VAL A 277 52.19 -0.66 4.46
N THR A 278 52.86 0.44 4.77
CA THR A 278 52.29 1.78 4.90
C THR A 278 51.95 2.31 3.50
N ALA A 279 50.66 2.53 3.22
CA ALA A 279 50.21 3.21 2.01
C ALA A 279 50.04 4.71 2.31
N ILE A 280 50.83 5.49 1.58
CA ILE A 280 50.96 6.94 1.61
C ILE A 280 49.78 7.58 0.86
N LEU A 281 49.12 8.56 1.49
CA LEU A 281 48.13 9.45 0.87
C LEU A 281 48.86 10.57 0.10
N PRO A 282 48.54 10.85 -1.18
CA PRO A 282 48.96 12.11 -1.78
C PRO A 282 47.90 13.19 -1.58
N MET A 283 48.32 14.20 -0.83
CA MET A 283 47.73 15.52 -0.69
C MET A 283 47.98 16.29 -2.01
N ILE A 284 46.92 16.73 -2.71
CA ILE A 284 47.03 17.65 -3.84
C ILE A 284 46.51 19.02 -3.39
N TRP A 285 47.41 19.99 -3.40
CA TRP A 285 47.16 21.43 -3.23
C TRP A 285 47.48 22.11 -4.56
N ALA A 286 46.67 23.11 -4.94
CA ALA A 286 47.03 24.41 -5.52
C ALA A 286 46.05 24.89 -6.62
N ILE A 287 45.31 26.00 -6.39
CA ILE A 287 45.56 27.39 -6.90
C ILE A 287 44.92 27.61 -8.29
N LEU A 288 44.24 28.69 -8.71
CA LEU A 288 43.69 29.95 -8.17
C LEU A 288 43.14 30.73 -9.40
N MET A 289 42.01 31.45 -9.24
CA MET A 289 41.50 32.59 -10.05
C MET A 289 41.12 32.37 -11.53
N ILE A 290 40.04 32.98 -12.06
CA ILE A 290 39.90 34.41 -12.40
C ILE A 290 38.41 34.81 -12.48
N LEU A 291 38.13 36.09 -12.14
CA LEU A 291 36.84 36.80 -12.22
C LEU A 291 36.20 36.83 -13.63
N LEU A 292 34.87 36.72 -13.67
CA LEU A 292 33.92 37.72 -14.22
C LEU A 292 32.49 37.33 -13.80
#